data_AF-P00663-F1
#
_entry.id   AF-P00663-F1
#
_cell.length_a   1.000
_cell.length_b   1.000
_cell.length_c   1.000
_cell.angle_alpha   90.00
_cell.angle_beta   90.00
_cell.angle_gamma   90.00
#
_symmetry.space_group_name_H-M   'P 1'
#
loop_
_entity.id
_entity.type
_entity.pdbx_description
1 polymer ?
#
loop_
_entity_poly.entity_id
_entity_poly.type
_entity_poly.pdbx_seq_one_letter_code
_entity_poly.pdbx_strand_id
1 'polypeptide(L)'
;KESAAAKFERQHMDPSTSSASSSNYCNQMMQSRKMTQDRCKPVNTFVHESLADVQAVCFQKNVACKNGQSNCYQSNSAMHITDCRESGNSKYPNCVYKATQAEKHIIVACEGNPYVPVHFDASV
;
A
#
# COMPACT_ATOMS: atom_id res chain seq x y z
N LYS A 1 -15.22 14.16 4.66
CA LYS A 1 -13.82 14.22 4.17
C LYS A 1 -13.09 13.00 4.70
N GLU A 2 -12.34 12.27 3.86
CA GLU A 2 -11.58 11.09 4.29
C GLU A 2 -10.35 11.52 5.11
N SER A 3 -10.05 10.81 6.22
CA SER A 3 -8.83 11.05 7.01
C SER A 3 -7.60 10.41 6.34
N ALA A 4 -6.40 10.81 6.74
CA ALA A 4 -5.17 10.24 6.19
C ALA A 4 -5.06 8.73 6.48
N ALA A 5 -5.42 8.30 7.69
CA ALA A 5 -5.46 6.88 8.08
C ALA A 5 -6.49 6.09 7.26
N ALA A 6 -7.72 6.60 7.11
CA ALA A 6 -8.75 5.93 6.30
C ALA A 6 -8.34 5.83 4.83
N LYS A 7 -7.66 6.85 4.30
CA LYS A 7 -7.08 6.82 2.95
C LYS A 7 -5.98 5.77 2.83
N PHE A 8 -5.11 5.63 3.83
CA PHE A 8 -4.09 4.59 3.87
C PHE A 8 -4.74 3.20 3.81
N GLU A 9 -5.71 2.93 4.67
CA GLU A 9 -6.44 1.64 4.68
C GLU A 9 -7.06 1.33 3.32
N ARG A 10 -7.79 2.30 2.75
CA ARG A 10 -8.40 2.13 1.43
C ARG A 10 -7.38 1.82 0.34
N GLN A 11 -6.25 2.52 0.33
CA GLN A 11 -5.26 2.41 -0.75
C GLN A 11 -4.28 1.25 -0.57
N HIS A 12 -4.04 0.79 0.66
CA HIS A 12 -2.91 -0.09 0.96
C HIS A 12 -3.26 -1.34 1.75
N MET A 13 -4.42 -1.43 2.41
CA MET A 13 -4.77 -2.61 3.20
C MET A 13 -5.65 -3.58 2.43
N ASP A 14 -5.31 -4.86 2.39
CA ASP A 14 -6.19 -5.93 1.96
C ASP A 14 -6.05 -7.18 2.86
N PRO A 15 -6.50 -7.11 4.13
CA PRO A 15 -6.37 -8.21 5.08
C PRO A 15 -7.24 -9.43 4.73
N SER A 16 -8.11 -9.30 3.72
CA SER A 16 -9.09 -10.33 3.35
C SER A 16 -8.49 -11.47 2.52
N THR A 17 -7.29 -11.24 1.96
CA THR A 17 -6.58 -12.20 1.12
C THR A 17 -5.16 -12.35 1.62
N SER A 18 -4.62 -13.57 1.62
CA SER A 18 -3.22 -13.83 1.98
C SER A 18 -2.24 -13.46 0.86
N SER A 19 -2.73 -13.36 -0.38
CA SER A 19 -1.96 -12.91 -1.55
C SER A 19 -2.90 -12.58 -2.71
N ALA A 20 -2.40 -11.92 -3.74
CA ALA A 20 -3.15 -11.68 -4.96
C ALA A 20 -3.58 -12.98 -5.65
N SER A 21 -4.85 -13.35 -5.55
CA SER A 21 -5.39 -14.61 -6.08
C SER A 21 -5.30 -14.78 -7.61
N SER A 22 -5.01 -13.72 -8.36
CA SER A 22 -4.88 -13.78 -9.82
C SER A 22 -4.05 -12.63 -10.39
N SER A 23 -3.63 -12.75 -11.65
CA SER A 23 -3.01 -11.66 -12.41
C SER A 23 -3.92 -10.43 -12.57
N ASN A 24 -5.24 -10.61 -12.42
CA ASN A 24 -6.22 -9.53 -12.49
C ASN A 24 -6.45 -8.79 -11.16
N TYR A 25 -5.85 -9.25 -10.06
CA TYR A 25 -6.01 -8.67 -8.73
C TYR A 25 -5.85 -7.14 -8.76
N CYS A 26 -4.74 -6.64 -9.31
CA CYS A 26 -4.49 -5.21 -9.36
C CYS A 26 -5.51 -4.44 -10.20
N ASN A 27 -6.01 -5.01 -11.31
CA ASN A 27 -7.05 -4.35 -12.11
C ASN A 27 -8.32 -4.12 -11.29
N GLN A 28 -8.75 -5.15 -10.56
CA GLN A 28 -9.96 -5.10 -9.73
C GLN A 28 -9.76 -4.23 -8.49
N MET A 29 -8.62 -4.36 -7.81
CA MET A 29 -8.35 -3.65 -6.57
C MET A 29 -8.09 -2.16 -6.79
N MET A 30 -7.32 -1.79 -7.83
CA MET A 30 -7.10 -0.38 -8.14
C MET A 30 -8.43 0.34 -8.46
N GLN A 31 -9.35 -0.33 -9.16
CA GLN A 31 -10.67 0.20 -9.47
C GLN A 31 -11.58 0.28 -8.24
N SER A 32 -11.76 -0.83 -7.52
CA SER A 32 -12.65 -0.90 -6.36
C SER A 32 -12.22 0.02 -5.22
N ARG A 33 -10.91 0.26 -5.08
CA ARG A 33 -10.34 1.19 -4.09
C ARG A 33 -10.30 2.63 -4.57
N LYS A 34 -10.93 2.95 -5.70
CA LYS A 34 -11.07 4.32 -6.24
C LYS A 34 -9.72 4.98 -6.54
N MET A 35 -8.75 4.20 -7.03
CA MET A 35 -7.44 4.72 -7.46
C MET A 35 -7.35 4.91 -8.98
N THR A 36 -8.44 4.67 -9.70
CA THR A 36 -8.57 4.84 -11.16
C THR A 36 -9.69 5.82 -11.55
N GLN A 37 -10.28 6.57 -10.59
CA GLN A 37 -11.47 7.40 -10.85
C GLN A 37 -11.21 8.59 -11.79
N ASP A 38 -10.13 9.35 -11.56
CA ASP A 38 -9.81 10.55 -12.36
C ASP A 38 -8.61 10.33 -13.30
N ARG A 39 -7.77 9.35 -12.97
CA ARG A 39 -6.57 8.93 -13.71
C ARG A 39 -6.14 7.56 -13.21
N CYS A 40 -5.32 6.85 -13.98
CA CYS A 40 -4.67 5.64 -13.51
C CYS A 40 -3.56 6.03 -12.51
N LYS A 41 -3.67 5.64 -11.23
CA LYS A 41 -2.56 5.76 -10.28
C LYS A 41 -1.43 4.83 -10.74
N PRO A 42 -0.21 5.31 -11.07
CA PRO A 42 0.77 4.48 -11.79
C PRO A 42 1.35 3.32 -10.98
N VAL A 43 1.51 3.50 -9.67
CA VAL A 43 2.08 2.50 -8.76
C VAL A 43 1.30 2.50 -7.46
N ASN A 44 1.05 1.31 -6.91
CA ASN A 44 0.49 1.11 -5.59
C ASN A 44 0.92 -0.24 -5.02
N THR A 45 0.94 -0.37 -3.70
CA THR A 45 1.18 -1.64 -3.01
C THR A 45 0.02 -1.94 -2.07
N PHE A 46 -0.48 -3.16 -2.10
CA PHE A 46 -1.42 -3.70 -1.12
C PHE A 46 -0.68 -4.61 -0.14
N VAL A 47 -1.05 -4.54 1.14
CA VAL A 47 -0.52 -5.34 2.24
C VAL A 47 -1.58 -6.33 2.68
N HIS A 48 -1.21 -7.60 2.72
CA HIS A 48 -2.05 -8.77 2.98
C HIS A 48 -1.93 -9.24 4.44
N GLU A 49 -1.79 -8.29 5.35
CA GLU A 49 -1.63 -8.54 6.79
C GLU A 49 -2.77 -7.90 7.58
N SER A 50 -2.91 -8.25 8.85
CA SER A 50 -3.92 -7.62 9.71
C SER A 50 -3.65 -6.12 9.88
N LEU A 51 -4.71 -5.33 10.07
CA LEU A 51 -4.56 -3.89 10.34
C LEU A 51 -3.74 -3.64 11.60
N ALA A 52 -3.88 -4.50 12.62
CA ALA A 52 -3.12 -4.39 13.86
C ALA A 52 -1.61 -4.57 13.63
N ASP A 53 -1.21 -5.55 12.81
CA ASP A 53 0.20 -5.80 12.50
C ASP A 53 0.82 -4.65 11.69
N VAL A 54 0.07 -4.10 10.75
CA VAL A 54 0.52 -2.94 9.96
C VAL A 54 0.58 -1.66 10.80
N GLN A 55 -0.36 -1.46 11.72
CA GLN A 55 -0.30 -0.34 12.69
C GLN A 55 0.87 -0.48 13.66
N ALA A 56 1.20 -1.70 14.07
CA ALA A 56 2.33 -1.97 14.96
C ALA A 56 3.68 -1.56 14.33
N VAL A 57 3.78 -1.46 12.99
CA VAL A 57 4.99 -0.98 12.30
C VAL A 57 5.40 0.42 12.76
N CYS A 58 4.44 1.28 13.13
CA CYS A 58 4.71 2.63 13.63
C CYS A 58 5.56 2.69 14.92
N PHE A 59 5.79 1.55 15.56
CA PHE A 59 6.60 1.41 16.78
C PHE A 59 7.79 0.46 16.60
N GLN A 60 8.16 0.17 15.35
CA GLN A 60 9.29 -0.70 15.00
C GLN A 60 10.52 0.13 14.59
N LYS A 61 11.31 -0.34 13.61
CA LYS A 61 12.57 0.30 13.23
C LYS A 61 12.33 1.65 12.56
N ASN A 62 12.65 2.74 13.25
CA ASN A 62 12.60 4.08 12.66
C ASN A 62 13.64 4.24 11.54
N VAL A 63 13.22 4.82 10.42
CA VAL A 63 14.04 5.08 9.23
C VAL A 63 13.66 6.42 8.61
N ALA A 64 14.56 7.03 7.84
CA ALA A 64 14.21 8.21 7.06
C ALA A 64 13.25 7.82 5.92
N CYS A 65 12.19 8.61 5.73
CA CYS A 65 11.31 8.53 4.57
C CYS A 65 12.07 8.93 3.30
N LYS A 66 11.60 8.51 2.12
CA LYS A 66 12.18 8.94 0.83
C LYS A 66 12.17 10.44 0.60
N ASN A 67 11.22 11.15 1.23
CA ASN A 67 11.11 12.60 1.17
C ASN A 67 11.94 13.32 2.27
N GLY A 68 12.73 12.59 3.07
CA GLY A 68 13.57 13.14 4.13
C GLY A 68 12.88 13.35 5.48
N GLN A 69 11.57 13.09 5.60
CA GLN A 69 10.90 13.11 6.90
C GLN A 69 11.36 11.95 7.81
N SER A 70 11.23 12.11 9.12
CA SER A 70 11.70 11.14 10.13
C SER A 70 10.60 10.28 10.74
N ASN A 71 9.36 10.38 10.25
CA ASN A 71 8.21 9.64 10.75
C ASN A 71 7.94 8.33 10.00
N CYS A 72 8.95 7.79 9.29
CA CYS A 72 8.86 6.48 8.65
C CYS A 72 9.39 5.36 9.54
N TYR A 73 8.76 4.20 9.41
CA TYR A 73 9.12 3.01 10.15
C TYR A 73 9.12 1.81 9.22
N GLN A 74 10.18 1.00 9.33
CA GLN A 74 10.34 -0.26 8.62
C GLN A 74 9.83 -1.41 9.48
N SER A 75 9.08 -2.32 8.88
CA SER A 75 8.66 -3.56 9.57
C SER A 75 9.86 -4.45 9.88
N ASN A 76 9.85 -5.08 11.06
CA ASN A 76 10.86 -6.03 11.51
C ASN A 76 10.71 -7.38 10.81
N SER A 77 9.47 -7.77 10.49
CA SER A 77 9.17 -8.97 9.70
C SER A 77 8.83 -8.57 8.27
N ALA A 78 9.13 -9.47 7.34
CA ALA A 78 8.58 -9.38 6.00
C ALA A 78 7.07 -9.62 6.04
N MET A 79 6.35 -8.97 5.14
CA MET A 79 4.89 -9.00 5.02
C MET A 79 4.51 -9.39 3.61
N HIS A 80 3.39 -10.08 3.47
CA HIS A 80 2.83 -10.41 2.17
C HIS A 80 2.29 -9.13 1.52
N ILE A 81 2.78 -8.83 0.33
CA ILE A 81 2.38 -7.66 -0.42
C ILE A 81 2.09 -8.00 -1.87
N THR A 82 1.27 -7.16 -2.50
CA THR A 82 1.12 -7.12 -3.96
C THR A 82 1.45 -5.74 -4.49
N ASP A 83 2.48 -5.67 -5.32
CA ASP A 83 2.83 -4.50 -6.09
C ASP A 83 1.97 -4.43 -7.36
N CYS A 84 1.24 -3.33 -7.50
CA CYS A 84 0.47 -2.96 -8.66
C CYS A 84 1.19 -1.88 -9.45
N ARG A 85 1.59 -2.21 -10.68
CA ARG A 85 2.24 -1.26 -11.59
C ARG A 85 1.45 -1.14 -12.87
N GLU A 86 1.16 0.08 -13.28
CA GLU A 86 0.48 0.36 -14.54
C GLU A 86 1.28 -0.24 -15.71
N SER A 87 0.57 -0.97 -16.58
CA SER A 87 1.14 -1.62 -17.76
C SER A 87 1.37 -0.59 -18.87
N GLY A 88 2.35 -0.82 -19.75
CA GLY A 88 2.68 0.11 -20.83
C GLY A 88 1.56 0.35 -21.87
N ASN A 89 0.57 -0.54 -21.93
CA ASN A 89 -0.62 -0.41 -22.76
C ASN A 89 -1.84 0.19 -22.03
N SER A 90 -1.69 0.57 -20.76
CA SER A 90 -2.76 1.18 -19.96
C SER A 90 -3.08 2.59 -20.45
N LYS A 91 -4.37 2.93 -20.50
CA LYS A 91 -4.84 4.28 -20.83
C LYS A 91 -6.19 4.55 -20.19
N TYR A 92 -6.28 5.61 -19.40
CA TYR A 92 -7.54 6.06 -18.80
C TYR A 92 -8.64 6.24 -19.88
N PRO A 93 -9.89 5.75 -19.64
CA PRO A 93 -10.41 5.17 -18.40
C PRO A 93 -10.13 3.67 -18.18
N ASN A 94 -9.49 3.00 -19.15
CA ASN A 94 -9.20 1.57 -19.11
C ASN A 94 -7.81 1.31 -18.51
N CYS A 95 -7.69 1.50 -17.20
CA CYS A 95 -6.43 1.28 -16.49
C CYS A 95 -6.09 -0.21 -16.39
N VAL A 96 -4.87 -0.58 -16.79
CA VAL A 96 -4.38 -1.96 -16.75
C VAL A 96 -3.11 -2.02 -15.91
N TYR A 97 -3.04 -3.02 -15.04
CA TYR A 97 -1.98 -3.19 -14.06
C TYR A 97 -1.37 -4.59 -14.14
N LYS A 98 -0.05 -4.65 -13.97
CA LYS A 98 0.68 -5.86 -13.63
C LYS A 98 0.66 -6.04 -12.11
N ALA A 99 0.19 -7.20 -11.66
CA ALA A 99 0.30 -7.65 -10.28
C ALA A 99 1.61 -8.41 -10.06
N THR A 100 2.36 -8.05 -9.03
CA THR A 100 3.56 -8.77 -8.58
C THR A 100 3.42 -9.08 -7.11
N GLN A 101 3.31 -10.35 -6.76
CA GLN A 101 3.34 -10.78 -5.35
C GLN A 101 4.78 -10.74 -4.85
N ALA A 102 4.95 -10.36 -3.58
CA ALA A 102 6.23 -10.43 -2.91
C ALA A 102 6.03 -10.59 -1.40
N GLU A 103 7.08 -11.03 -0.72
CA GLU A 103 7.20 -10.98 0.73
C GLU A 103 8.39 -10.06 1.05
N LYS A 104 8.11 -8.90 1.64
CA LYS A 104 9.10 -7.83 1.85
C LYS A 104 8.85 -7.07 3.13
N HIS A 105 9.86 -6.38 3.64
CA HIS A 105 9.64 -5.41 4.70
C HIS A 105 8.94 -4.19 4.11
N ILE A 106 7.95 -3.64 4.81
CA ILE A 106 7.28 -2.40 4.40
C ILE A 106 7.84 -1.21 5.15
N ILE A 107 7.82 -0.05 4.53
CA ILE A 107 8.12 1.24 5.16
C ILE A 107 6.88 2.12 5.05
N VAL A 108 6.36 2.55 6.19
CA VAL A 108 5.18 3.41 6.28
C VAL A 108 5.49 4.68 7.06
N ALA A 109 4.92 5.81 6.65
CA ALA A 109 4.92 7.02 7.45
C ALA A 109 3.74 7.01 8.42
N CYS A 110 3.98 7.39 9.68
CA CYS A 110 2.99 7.37 10.75
C CYS A 110 2.76 8.76 11.34
N GLU A 111 1.51 9.05 11.68
CA GLU A 111 1.10 10.35 12.24
C GLU A 111 -0.11 10.18 13.18
N GLY A 112 -0.39 11.22 13.97
CA GLY A 112 -1.64 11.36 14.73
C GLY A 112 -1.65 10.76 16.13
N ASN A 113 -2.83 10.75 16.73
CA ASN A 113 -3.14 10.11 18.00
C ASN A 113 -4.53 9.45 17.90
N PRO A 114 -4.63 8.11 17.75
CA PRO A 114 -3.55 7.13 17.82
C PRO A 114 -2.52 7.29 16.68
N TYR A 115 -1.27 6.90 16.96
CA TYR A 115 -0.16 7.02 16.01
C TYR A 115 -0.19 5.85 15.03
N VAL A 116 -0.66 6.11 13.80
CA VAL A 116 -1.03 5.08 12.82
C VAL A 116 -0.49 5.39 11.43
N PRO A 117 -0.42 4.40 10.52
CA PRO A 117 0.06 4.61 9.15
C PRO A 117 -0.82 5.58 8.36
N VAL A 118 -0.19 6.50 7.65
CA VAL A 118 -0.85 7.49 6.78
C VAL A 118 -0.29 7.49 5.35
N HIS A 119 0.87 6.88 5.13
CA HIS A 119 1.50 6.77 3.82
C HIS A 119 2.31 5.47 3.70
N PHE A 120 2.27 4.83 2.52
CA PHE A 120 3.16 3.74 2.16
C PHE A 120 4.36 4.30 1.39
N ASP A 121 5.54 4.28 2.00
CA ASP A 121 6.76 4.89 1.44
C ASP A 121 7.54 3.90 0.56
N ALA A 122 7.71 2.65 1.02
CA ALA A 122 8.49 1.66 0.29
C ALA A 122 8.21 0.21 0.72
N SER A 123 8.73 -0.72 -0.09
CA SER A 123 9.00 -2.11 0.31
C SER A 123 10.48 -2.39 0.08
N VAL A 124 11.16 -3.04 1.01
CA VAL A 124 12.59 -3.40 0.94
C VAL A 124 12.83 -4.89 1.17
#